data_AF-A0A2H3SPQ0-F1
#
_entry.id   AF-A0A2H3SPQ0-F1
#
_cell.length_a   1.000
_cell.length_b   1.000
_cell.length_c   1.000
_cell.angle_alpha   90.00
_cell.angle_beta   90.00
_cell.angle_gamma   90.00
#
_symmetry.space_group_name_H-M   'P 1'
#
loop_
_entity.id
_entity.type
_entity.pdbx_description
1 polymer ?
#
loop_
_entity_poly.entity_id
_entity_poly.type
_entity_poly.pdbx_seq_one_letter_code
_entity_poly.pdbx_strand_id
1 'polypeptide(L)'
;MAPVEGHTRGASHFFYVWNPDSDWYPDFEGRQRQDPLSPNFGGYHHDLATICLRMRADRRALIATTEDNNNAVFHLIIPSYYPIVIDTPIVFAAELFPLTINGSRHRGTDLVWFNIDERSRFPSPQLEFIGVLPLAENNVRAGAAATFVGCWFGCVASGIAAVAFPPCAPAAETVFVSCWTTAFASGLVGAAAEEHERRSRKGVQVLGDALFLN
;
A
#
# COMPACT_ATOMS: atom_id res chain seq x y z
N MET A 1 -20.66 12.38 29.35
CA MET A 1 -19.69 11.27 29.36
C MET A 1 -20.42 10.04 28.87
N ALA A 2 -20.13 9.59 27.64
CA ALA A 2 -20.70 8.35 27.10
C ALA A 2 -19.74 7.19 27.43
N PRO A 3 -20.23 6.01 27.83
CA PRO A 3 -19.37 4.88 28.13
C PRO A 3 -18.87 4.27 26.82
N VAL A 4 -17.54 4.13 26.69
CA VAL A 4 -16.90 3.40 25.59
C VAL A 4 -16.97 1.91 25.94
N GLU A 5 -18.10 1.28 25.62
CA GLU A 5 -18.25 -0.17 25.66
C GLU A 5 -18.11 -0.75 24.26
N GLY A 6 -16.95 -1.38 24.05
CA GLY A 6 -16.64 -2.21 22.89
C GLY A 6 -15.46 -3.14 23.17
N HIS A 7 -15.30 -3.59 24.43
CA HIS A 7 -14.30 -4.61 24.74
C HIS A 7 -14.86 -5.97 24.31
N THR A 8 -14.31 -6.54 23.25
CA THR A 8 -14.46 -7.97 22.94
C THR A 8 -13.93 -8.76 24.14
N ARG A 9 -14.82 -9.27 24.99
CA ARG A 9 -14.49 -10.07 26.17
C ARG A 9 -13.61 -11.27 25.74
N GLY A 10 -12.30 -11.18 25.98
CA GLY A 10 -11.34 -12.27 25.80
C GLY A 10 -10.10 -11.97 24.94
N ALA A 11 -10.02 -10.81 24.26
CA ALA A 11 -8.84 -10.45 23.45
C ALA A 11 -7.76 -9.73 24.28
N SER A 12 -6.49 -10.11 24.08
CA SER A 12 -5.35 -9.42 24.69
C SER A 12 -4.84 -8.34 23.76
N HIS A 13 -5.00 -7.07 24.15
CA HIS A 13 -4.59 -5.94 23.34
C HIS A 13 -3.17 -5.48 23.70
N PHE A 14 -2.30 -5.38 22.70
CA PHE A 14 -0.92 -4.91 22.83
C PHE A 14 -0.74 -3.61 22.05
N PHE A 15 0.00 -2.66 22.63
CA PHE A 15 0.13 -1.31 22.09
C PHE A 15 1.58 -0.97 21.76
N TYR A 16 1.79 -0.42 20.57
CA TYR A 16 3.07 0.01 20.04
C TYR A 16 2.94 1.44 19.55
N VAL A 17 4.00 2.23 19.67
CA VAL A 17 4.00 3.64 19.24
C VAL A 17 5.04 3.85 18.15
N TRP A 18 4.64 4.53 17.09
CA TRP A 18 5.54 4.98 16.04
C TRP A 18 5.36 6.45 15.75
N ASN A 19 6.47 7.18 15.70
CA ASN A 19 6.51 8.55 15.19
C ASN A 19 7.92 8.78 14.63
N PRO A 20 8.09 9.30 13.41
CA PRO A 20 9.40 9.56 12.81
C PRO A 20 10.29 10.49 13.65
N ASP A 21 9.70 11.36 14.47
CA ASP A 21 10.42 12.22 15.42
C ASP A 21 10.75 11.46 16.71
N SER A 22 11.87 11.83 17.32
CA SER A 22 12.32 11.30 18.62
C SER A 22 12.34 12.34 19.74
N ASP A 23 11.99 13.60 19.45
CA ASP A 23 12.06 14.71 20.41
C ASP A 23 11.19 14.50 21.66
N TRP A 24 10.13 13.69 21.54
CA TRP A 24 9.22 13.35 22.63
C TRP A 24 9.74 12.26 23.58
N TYR A 25 10.84 11.57 23.23
CA TYR A 25 11.35 10.42 23.99
C TYR A 25 11.71 10.79 25.44
N PRO A 26 12.48 11.86 25.73
CA PRO A 26 12.89 12.16 27.10
C PRO A 26 11.70 12.41 28.04
N ASP A 27 10.68 13.13 27.55
CA ASP A 27 9.47 13.42 28.32
C ASP A 27 8.62 12.16 28.53
N PHE A 28 8.49 11.32 27.50
CA PHE A 28 7.76 10.06 27.60
C PHE A 28 8.43 9.07 28.55
N GLU A 29 9.74 8.86 28.42
CA GLU A 29 10.51 8.01 29.34
C GLU A 29 10.53 8.55 30.77
N GLY A 30 10.58 9.88 30.92
CA GLY A 30 10.43 10.55 32.21
C GLY A 30 9.10 10.21 32.87
N ARG A 31 8.00 10.31 32.13
CA ARG A 31 6.65 9.94 32.60
C ARG A 31 6.53 8.45 32.87
N GLN A 32 7.04 7.59 31.98
CA GLN A 32 6.98 6.14 32.13
C GLN A 32 7.75 5.65 33.37
N ARG A 33 8.82 6.33 33.79
CA ARG A 33 9.51 6.02 35.06
C ARG A 33 8.69 6.38 36.29
N GLN A 34 7.83 7.40 36.20
CA GLN A 34 6.97 7.85 37.29
C GLN A 34 5.68 7.05 37.37
N ASP A 35 5.10 6.74 36.21
CA ASP A 35 3.87 5.98 36.02
C ASP A 35 4.08 4.94 34.90
N PRO A 36 4.57 3.73 35.24
CA PRO A 36 4.87 2.70 34.26
C PRO A 36 3.63 2.24 33.50
N LEU A 37 3.77 2.14 32.18
CA LEU A 37 2.74 1.57 31.32
C LEU A 37 2.51 0.08 31.62
N SER A 38 1.32 -0.39 31.25
CA SER A 38 0.92 -1.79 31.35
C SER A 38 1.94 -2.73 30.66
N PRO A 39 2.10 -3.98 31.13
CA PRO A 39 2.93 -5.00 30.46
C PRO A 39 2.57 -5.26 29.00
N ASN A 40 1.36 -4.88 28.58
CA ASN A 40 0.92 -4.98 27.20
C ASN A 40 1.49 -3.88 26.29
N PHE A 41 2.26 -2.94 26.83
CA PHE A 41 2.98 -1.95 26.03
C PHE A 41 4.23 -2.58 25.42
N GLY A 42 4.15 -2.82 24.11
CA GLY A 42 5.23 -3.37 23.29
C GLY A 42 6.24 -2.32 22.83
N GLY A 43 6.26 -1.14 23.45
CA GLY A 43 7.28 -0.11 23.23
C GLY A 43 7.06 0.76 22.00
N TYR A 44 8.12 1.46 21.62
CA TYR A 44 8.06 2.53 20.63
C TYR A 44 9.35 2.61 19.81
N HIS A 45 9.26 3.18 18.61
CA HIS A 45 10.41 3.42 17.75
C HIS A 45 10.13 4.52 16.71
N HIS A 46 11.19 5.13 16.15
CA HIS A 46 11.07 6.17 15.12
C HIS A 46 11.08 5.62 13.70
N ASP A 47 11.76 4.49 13.48
CA ASP A 47 11.69 3.73 12.24
C ASP A 47 10.51 2.75 12.23
N LEU A 48 9.66 2.86 11.20
CA LEU A 48 8.41 2.09 11.05
C LEU A 48 8.69 0.60 10.79
N ALA A 49 9.72 0.27 10.01
CA ALA A 49 10.07 -1.11 9.75
C ALA A 49 10.53 -1.83 11.02
N THR A 50 11.34 -1.14 11.84
CA THR A 50 11.87 -1.65 13.10
C THR A 50 10.78 -1.93 14.12
N ILE A 51 9.81 -1.02 14.29
CA ILE A 51 8.69 -1.30 15.23
C ILE A 51 7.84 -2.47 14.73
N CYS A 52 7.61 -2.59 13.42
CA CYS A 52 6.90 -3.75 12.85
C CYS A 52 7.68 -5.07 13.03
N LEU A 53 9.01 -5.05 12.92
CA LEU A 53 9.86 -6.21 13.22
C LEU A 53 9.74 -6.61 14.68
N ARG A 54 9.75 -5.64 15.59
CA ARG A 54 9.52 -5.89 17.01
C ARG A 54 8.14 -6.50 17.25
N MET A 55 7.08 -5.90 16.71
CA MET A 55 5.72 -6.44 16.83
C MET A 55 5.69 -7.91 16.39
N ARG A 56 6.28 -8.25 15.23
CA ARG A 56 6.33 -9.65 14.77
C ARG A 56 7.08 -10.57 15.75
N ALA A 57 8.20 -10.12 16.30
CA ALA A 57 8.95 -10.89 17.30
C ALA A 57 8.12 -11.12 18.57
N ASP A 58 7.46 -10.08 19.07
CA ASP A 58 6.60 -10.14 20.25
C ASP A 58 5.42 -11.08 20.01
N ARG A 59 4.80 -11.09 18.81
CA ARG A 59 3.76 -12.08 18.52
C ARG A 59 4.28 -13.51 18.50
N ARG A 60 5.43 -13.75 17.88
CA ARG A 60 6.03 -15.09 17.86
C ARG A 60 6.31 -15.59 19.26
N ALA A 61 6.77 -14.72 20.15
CA ALA A 61 6.93 -15.04 21.56
C ALA A 61 5.58 -15.39 22.22
N LEU A 62 4.53 -14.57 22.03
CA LEU A 62 3.19 -14.82 22.59
C LEU A 62 2.59 -16.16 22.14
N ILE A 63 2.74 -16.51 20.86
CA ILE A 63 2.28 -17.80 20.31
C ILE A 63 3.07 -18.96 20.92
N ALA A 64 4.38 -18.80 21.12
CA ALA A 64 5.22 -19.86 21.69
C ALA A 64 4.95 -20.09 23.20
N THR A 65 4.55 -19.06 23.93
CA THR A 65 4.40 -19.11 25.39
C THR A 65 3.00 -19.46 25.88
N THR A 66 1.99 -19.46 25.02
CA THR A 66 0.60 -19.54 25.50
C THR A 66 -0.22 -20.49 24.64
N GLU A 67 -0.74 -21.57 25.26
CA GLU A 67 -1.45 -22.66 24.59
C GLU A 67 -2.78 -22.22 23.92
N ASP A 68 -3.35 -21.07 24.32
CA ASP A 68 -4.66 -20.56 23.88
C ASP A 68 -4.63 -19.28 23.02
N ASN A 69 -3.45 -18.80 22.60
CA ASN A 69 -3.27 -17.35 22.40
C ASN A 69 -3.25 -16.88 20.94
N ASN A 70 -4.31 -17.23 20.21
CA ASN A 70 -4.55 -16.63 18.89
C ASN A 70 -5.43 -15.36 18.96
N ASN A 71 -5.69 -14.82 20.16
CA ASN A 71 -6.58 -13.68 20.37
C ASN A 71 -5.83 -12.37 20.73
N ALA A 72 -4.55 -12.28 20.36
CA ALA A 72 -3.74 -11.09 20.59
C ALA A 72 -3.95 -10.05 19.47
N VAL A 73 -4.51 -8.90 19.82
CA VAL A 73 -4.74 -7.78 18.89
C VAL A 73 -3.66 -6.74 19.08
N PHE A 74 -2.98 -6.38 18.00
CA PHE A 74 -1.92 -5.38 18.03
C PHE A 74 -2.45 -4.04 17.58
N HIS A 75 -2.05 -3.00 18.31
CA HIS A 75 -2.38 -1.61 18.05
C HIS A 75 -1.10 -0.84 17.76
N LEU A 76 -1.00 -0.22 16.60
CA LEU A 76 0.06 0.72 16.24
C LEU A 76 -0.48 2.15 16.33
N ILE A 77 -0.01 2.91 17.31
CA ILE A 77 -0.43 4.29 17.55
C ILE A 77 0.57 5.25 16.91
N ILE A 78 0.07 6.20 16.13
CA ILE A 78 0.84 7.20 15.40
C ILE A 78 0.48 8.60 15.92
N PRO A 79 1.04 9.01 17.07
CA PRO A 79 0.80 10.34 17.60
C PRO A 79 1.43 11.36 16.65
N SER A 80 0.66 12.31 16.15
CA SER A 80 1.15 13.33 15.21
C SER A 80 0.49 14.68 15.47
N TYR A 81 1.31 15.73 15.41
CA TYR A 81 0.87 17.13 15.48
C TYR A 81 1.05 17.86 14.13
N TYR A 82 1.63 17.17 13.15
CA TYR A 82 1.84 17.63 11.78
C TYR A 82 1.55 16.48 10.81
N PRO A 83 1.37 16.79 9.52
CA PRO A 83 1.03 15.76 8.54
C PRO A 83 2.22 14.87 8.16
N ILE A 84 2.04 13.55 8.22
CA ILE A 84 3.00 12.50 7.88
C ILE A 84 2.46 11.74 6.66
N VAL A 85 3.23 11.69 5.59
CA VAL A 85 2.87 10.99 4.34
C VAL A 85 3.89 9.88 4.08
N ILE A 86 3.42 8.63 4.04
CA ILE A 86 4.20 7.48 3.56
C ILE A 86 3.69 7.16 2.15
N ASP A 87 4.36 7.73 1.16
CA ASP A 87 4.01 7.60 -0.26
C ASP A 87 4.51 6.30 -0.90
N THR A 88 5.51 5.67 -0.27
CA THR A 88 6.02 4.37 -0.66
C THR A 88 4.94 3.32 -0.41
N PRO A 89 4.57 2.48 -1.40
CA PRO A 89 3.61 1.41 -1.18
C PRO A 89 4.07 0.47 -0.07
N ILE A 90 3.24 0.28 0.95
CA ILE A 90 3.51 -0.60 2.10
C ILE A 90 2.50 -1.72 2.21
N VAL A 91 2.97 -2.85 2.73
CA VAL A 91 2.17 -4.01 3.12
C VAL A 91 2.65 -4.50 4.48
N PHE A 92 1.74 -4.89 5.37
CA PHE A 92 2.12 -5.46 6.66
C PHE A 92 2.22 -6.97 6.56
N ALA A 93 3.24 -7.57 7.18
CA ALA A 93 3.40 -9.02 7.25
C ALA A 93 2.16 -9.69 7.90
N ALA A 94 1.79 -10.89 7.41
CA ALA A 94 0.63 -11.66 7.90
C ALA A 94 0.65 -11.84 9.43
N GLU A 95 1.84 -12.01 9.99
CA GLU A 95 2.05 -12.25 11.41
C GLU A 95 1.82 -11.00 12.27
N LEU A 96 1.46 -9.85 11.71
CA LEU A 96 1.02 -8.66 12.45
C LEU A 96 -0.50 -8.64 12.68
N PHE A 97 -1.28 -9.46 11.97
CA PHE A 97 -2.75 -9.49 12.06
C PHE A 97 -3.33 -10.42 13.12
N PRO A 98 -4.34 -9.99 13.93
CA PRO A 98 -5.12 -8.77 13.78
C PRO A 98 -4.34 -7.50 14.20
N LEU A 99 -4.38 -6.49 13.32
CA LEU A 99 -3.66 -5.21 13.44
C LEU A 99 -4.62 -4.04 13.28
N THR A 100 -4.65 -3.17 14.27
CA THR A 100 -5.31 -1.86 14.24
C THR A 100 -4.25 -0.77 14.23
N ILE A 101 -4.37 0.21 13.36
CA ILE A 101 -3.45 1.35 13.28
C ILE A 101 -4.26 2.62 13.53
N ASN A 102 -3.87 3.37 14.55
CA ASN A 102 -4.57 4.55 15.01
C ASN A 102 -3.69 5.80 14.82
N GLY A 103 -4.10 6.68 13.92
CA GLY A 103 -3.46 7.95 13.64
C GLY A 103 -4.04 9.11 14.46
N SER A 104 -3.63 10.33 14.13
CA SER A 104 -4.20 11.55 14.72
C SER A 104 -5.05 12.29 13.71
N ARG A 105 -6.16 12.89 14.18
CA ARG A 105 -7.05 13.72 13.37
C ARG A 105 -7.17 15.12 13.97
N HIS A 106 -6.90 16.14 13.16
CA HIS A 106 -7.06 17.54 13.56
C HIS A 106 -8.14 18.21 12.70
N ARG A 107 -9.18 18.75 13.33
CA ARG A 107 -10.30 19.44 12.67
C ARG A 107 -10.93 18.64 11.52
N GLY A 108 -11.09 17.33 11.71
CA GLY A 108 -11.66 16.43 10.70
C GLY A 108 -10.68 15.95 9.62
N THR A 109 -9.43 16.45 9.62
CA THR A 109 -8.39 16.04 8.67
C THR A 109 -7.45 15.05 9.33
N ASP A 110 -7.25 13.89 8.69
CA ASP A 110 -6.25 12.91 9.13
C ASP A 110 -4.84 13.47 8.93
N LEU A 111 -3.97 13.24 9.91
CA LEU A 111 -2.59 13.72 9.89
C LEU A 111 -1.61 12.65 9.40
N VAL A 112 -2.07 11.42 9.16
CA VAL A 112 -1.22 10.33 8.69
C VAL A 112 -1.84 9.75 7.44
N TRP A 113 -1.03 9.61 6.38
CA TRP A 113 -1.44 8.98 5.13
C TRP A 113 -0.52 7.85 4.73
N PHE A 114 -1.11 6.71 4.39
CA PHE A 114 -0.39 5.53 3.91
C PHE A 114 -0.77 5.20 2.48
N ASN A 115 0.22 4.83 1.68
CA ASN A 115 0.02 4.14 0.42
C ASN A 115 -0.03 2.63 0.70
N ILE A 116 -1.23 2.09 0.91
CA ILE A 116 -1.40 0.65 1.18
C ILE A 116 -1.66 -0.08 -0.13
N ASP A 117 -0.89 -1.14 -0.40
CA ASP A 117 -1.15 -2.00 -1.55
C ASP A 117 -2.33 -2.94 -1.26
N GLU A 118 -3.54 -2.51 -1.67
CA GLU A 118 -4.78 -3.27 -1.56
C GLU A 118 -4.80 -4.55 -2.41
N ARG A 119 -3.89 -4.68 -3.39
CA ARG A 119 -3.80 -5.88 -4.26
C ARG A 119 -2.93 -6.98 -3.63
N SER A 120 -2.45 -6.79 -2.40
CA SER A 120 -1.61 -7.76 -1.72
C SER A 120 -2.40 -9.00 -1.26
N ARG A 121 -1.69 -10.12 -1.07
CA ARG A 121 -2.27 -11.38 -0.53
C ARG A 121 -2.46 -11.35 0.99
N PHE A 122 -2.00 -10.30 1.65
CA PHE A 122 -2.04 -10.16 3.10
C PHE A 122 -3.36 -9.53 3.55
N PRO A 123 -3.80 -9.78 4.80
CA PRO A 123 -4.94 -9.06 5.35
C PRO A 123 -4.68 -7.55 5.37
N SER A 124 -5.75 -6.74 5.33
CA SER A 124 -5.63 -5.28 5.48
C SER A 124 -5.78 -4.87 6.95
N PRO A 125 -5.01 -3.89 7.43
CA PRO A 125 -5.14 -3.40 8.80
C PRO A 125 -6.44 -2.61 8.98
N GLN A 126 -6.97 -2.62 10.20
CA GLN A 126 -8.02 -1.70 10.57
C GLN A 126 -7.41 -0.31 10.78
N LEU A 127 -7.77 0.63 9.92
CA LEU A 127 -7.27 2.00 9.98
C LEU A 127 -8.25 2.91 10.72
N GLU A 128 -7.76 3.61 11.73
CA GLU A 128 -8.52 4.61 12.47
C GLU A 128 -7.77 5.95 12.39
N PHE A 129 -8.42 6.99 11.88
CA PHE A 129 -7.83 8.33 11.73
C PHE A 129 -6.56 8.35 10.87
N ILE A 130 -6.52 7.50 9.84
CA ILE A 130 -5.45 7.40 8.85
C ILE A 130 -6.09 7.50 7.48
N GLY A 131 -5.58 8.39 6.64
CA GLY A 131 -6.00 8.46 5.25
C GLY A 131 -5.23 7.45 4.39
N VAL A 132 -5.88 6.95 3.35
CA VAL A 132 -5.25 6.07 2.35
C VAL A 132 -4.97 6.90 1.10
N LEU A 133 -3.73 6.87 0.62
CA LEU A 133 -3.36 7.49 -0.63
C LEU A 133 -4.02 6.72 -1.77
N PRO A 134 -4.72 7.40 -2.71
CA PRO A 134 -5.34 6.71 -3.83
C PRO A 134 -4.25 6.02 -4.67
N LEU A 135 -4.40 4.71 -4.87
CA LEU A 135 -3.57 3.98 -5.81
C LEU A 135 -3.78 4.60 -7.19
N ALA A 136 -2.73 5.18 -7.78
CA ALA A 136 -2.81 5.74 -9.11
C ALA A 136 -3.03 4.60 -10.12
N GLU A 137 -4.29 4.30 -10.44
CA GLU A 137 -4.63 3.33 -11.46
C GLU A 137 -4.14 3.82 -12.82
N ASN A 138 -3.17 3.11 -13.38
CA ASN A 138 -2.55 3.44 -14.66
C ASN A 138 -3.44 2.97 -15.83
N ASN A 139 -4.53 3.69 -16.09
CA ASN A 139 -5.41 3.47 -17.26
C ASN A 139 -4.68 3.54 -18.62
N VAL A 140 -3.43 4.02 -18.61
CA VAL A 140 -2.51 4.05 -19.76
C VAL A 140 -2.33 2.66 -20.38
N ARG A 141 -2.20 1.59 -19.58
CA ARG A 141 -2.00 0.24 -20.11
C ARG A 141 -3.25 -0.26 -20.86
N ALA A 142 -4.42 -0.07 -20.27
CA ALA A 142 -5.69 -0.44 -20.88
C ALA A 142 -5.95 0.37 -22.17
N GLY A 143 -5.72 1.68 -22.14
CA GLY A 143 -5.81 2.54 -23.31
C GLY A 143 -4.84 2.16 -24.42
N ALA A 144 -3.60 1.80 -24.07
CA ALA A 144 -2.59 1.33 -25.01
C ALA A 144 -2.96 -0.03 -25.63
N ALA A 145 -3.52 -0.96 -24.85
CA ALA A 145 -3.99 -2.24 -25.38
C ALA A 145 -5.17 -2.07 -26.35
N ALA A 146 -6.18 -1.27 -25.97
CA ALA A 146 -7.32 -0.98 -26.83
C ALA A 146 -6.92 -0.30 -28.14
N THR A 147 -6.02 0.69 -28.06
CA THR A 147 -5.51 1.41 -29.23
C THR A 147 -4.67 0.50 -30.13
N PHE A 148 -3.83 -0.37 -29.56
CA PHE A 148 -3.04 -1.35 -30.30
C PHE A 148 -3.95 -2.30 -31.11
N VAL A 149 -4.96 -2.89 -30.45
CA VAL A 149 -5.92 -3.81 -31.08
C VAL A 149 -6.73 -3.10 -32.16
N GLY A 150 -7.26 -1.91 -31.87
CA GLY A 150 -8.04 -1.14 -32.83
C GLY A 150 -7.23 -0.77 -34.08
N CYS A 151 -5.98 -0.36 -33.90
CA CYS A 151 -5.09 -0.03 -35.02
C CYS A 151 -4.68 -1.27 -35.83
N TRP A 152 -4.51 -2.43 -35.20
CA TRP A 152 -4.26 -3.68 -35.91
C TRP A 152 -5.41 -4.04 -36.85
N PHE A 153 -6.65 -3.96 -36.37
CA PHE A 153 -7.83 -4.16 -37.21
C PHE A 153 -7.92 -3.14 -38.35
N GLY A 154 -7.57 -1.87 -38.09
CA GLY A 154 -7.49 -0.83 -39.12
C GLY A 154 -6.47 -1.13 -40.22
N CYS A 155 -5.27 -1.63 -39.87
CA CYS A 155 -4.25 -2.09 -40.82
C CYS A 155 -4.78 -3.22 -41.71
N VAL A 156 -5.37 -4.25 -41.09
CA VAL A 156 -5.88 -5.42 -41.82
C VAL A 156 -7.00 -5.01 -42.78
N ALA A 157 -7.97 -4.22 -42.32
CA ALA A 157 -9.08 -3.74 -43.15
C ALA A 157 -8.58 -2.89 -44.33
N SER A 158 -7.61 -2.00 -44.10
CA SER A 158 -7.06 -1.13 -45.15
C SER A 158 -6.23 -1.92 -46.16
N GLY A 159 -5.44 -2.90 -45.70
CA GLY A 159 -4.70 -3.80 -46.59
C GLY A 159 -5.63 -4.61 -47.50
N ILE A 160 -6.74 -5.13 -46.96
CA ILE A 160 -7.76 -5.83 -47.76
C ILE A 160 -8.42 -4.88 -48.77
N ALA A 161 -8.78 -3.66 -48.35
CA ALA A 161 -9.43 -2.67 -49.22
C ALA A 161 -8.53 -2.25 -50.39
N ALA A 162 -7.22 -2.10 -50.18
CA ALA A 162 -6.26 -1.75 -51.22
C ALA A 162 -6.15 -2.82 -52.32
N VAL A 163 -6.29 -4.11 -51.96
CA VAL A 163 -6.20 -5.23 -52.90
C VAL A 163 -7.55 -5.51 -53.58
N ALA A 164 -8.65 -5.41 -52.84
CA ALA A 164 -9.99 -5.71 -53.35
C ALA A 164 -10.58 -4.59 -54.23
N PHE A 165 -10.20 -3.33 -53.98
CA PHE A 165 -10.72 -2.15 -54.70
C PHE A 165 -9.58 -1.21 -55.13
N PRO A 166 -8.97 -1.43 -56.32
CA PRO A 166 -7.83 -0.65 -56.81
C PRO A 166 -8.00 0.88 -56.83
N PRO A 167 -9.19 1.45 -57.14
CA PRO A 167 -9.40 2.90 -57.06
C PRO A 167 -9.24 3.48 -55.65
N CYS A 168 -9.40 2.65 -54.62
CA CYS A 168 -9.30 3.05 -53.21
C CYS A 168 -7.87 2.88 -52.65
N ALA A 169 -6.93 2.34 -53.44
CA ALA A 169 -5.57 2.04 -52.97
C ALA A 169 -4.81 3.24 -52.37
N PRO A 170 -4.85 4.47 -52.95
CA PRO A 170 -4.14 5.62 -52.38
C PRO A 170 -4.69 6.02 -51.00
N ALA A 171 -6.02 5.94 -50.82
CA ALA A 171 -6.65 6.23 -49.55
C ALA A 171 -6.38 5.11 -48.53
N ALA A 172 -6.46 3.85 -48.94
CA ALA A 172 -6.20 2.69 -48.10
C ALA A 172 -4.74 2.65 -47.61
N GLU A 173 -3.76 3.06 -48.43
CA GLU A 173 -2.35 3.14 -48.04
C GLU A 173 -2.13 4.17 -46.93
N THR A 174 -2.77 5.35 -47.02
CA THR A 174 -2.64 6.40 -45.98
C THR A 174 -3.21 5.93 -44.64
N VAL A 175 -4.35 5.22 -44.65
CA VAL A 175 -4.95 4.64 -43.44
C VAL A 175 -4.08 3.49 -42.91
N PHE A 176 -3.55 2.65 -43.78
CA PHE A 176 -2.66 1.55 -43.40
C PHE A 176 -1.41 2.06 -42.67
N VAL A 177 -0.69 3.04 -43.24
CA VAL A 177 0.52 3.59 -42.64
C VAL A 177 0.20 4.27 -41.30
N SER A 178 -0.88 5.05 -41.24
CA SER A 178 -1.33 5.71 -40.01
C SER A 178 -1.69 4.71 -38.89
N CYS A 179 -2.44 3.66 -39.22
CA CYS A 179 -2.77 2.60 -38.28
C CYS A 179 -1.52 1.84 -37.83
N TRP A 180 -0.57 1.58 -38.74
CA TRP A 180 0.66 0.86 -38.42
C TRP A 180 1.52 1.64 -37.43
N THR A 181 1.76 2.93 -37.69
CA THR A 181 2.56 3.78 -36.79
C THR A 181 1.90 3.94 -35.43
N THR A 182 0.57 4.07 -35.40
CA THR A 182 -0.19 4.21 -34.15
C THR A 182 -0.21 2.92 -33.35
N ALA A 183 -0.35 1.75 -34.01
CA ALA A 183 -0.21 0.45 -33.37
C ALA A 183 1.18 0.31 -32.74
N PHE A 184 2.24 0.64 -33.48
CA PHE A 184 3.60 0.52 -32.98
C PHE A 184 3.86 1.43 -31.76
N ALA A 185 3.45 2.71 -31.85
CA ALA A 185 3.56 3.66 -30.75
C ALA A 185 2.77 3.19 -29.52
N SER A 186 1.55 2.67 -29.73
CA SER A 186 0.72 2.13 -28.65
C SER A 186 1.36 0.91 -27.99
N GLY A 187 2.02 0.04 -28.75
CA GLY A 187 2.78 -1.09 -28.22
C GLY A 187 3.93 -0.64 -27.32
N LEU A 188 4.69 0.38 -27.73
CA LEU A 188 5.77 0.96 -26.92
C LEU A 188 5.24 1.59 -25.62
N VAL A 189 4.16 2.36 -25.71
CA VAL A 189 3.52 2.96 -24.53
C VAL A 189 3.00 1.90 -23.57
N GLY A 190 2.38 0.82 -24.09
CA GLY A 190 1.93 -0.32 -23.30
C GLY A 190 3.08 -1.01 -22.56
N ALA A 191 4.19 -1.27 -23.25
CA ALA A 191 5.38 -1.88 -22.65
C ALA A 191 6.02 -0.98 -21.58
N ALA A 192 6.10 0.33 -21.83
CA ALA A 192 6.59 1.30 -20.85
C ALA A 192 5.68 1.39 -19.62
N ALA A 193 4.35 1.36 -19.81
CA ALA A 193 3.39 1.32 -18.72
C ALA A 193 3.51 0.03 -17.88
N GLU A 194 3.75 -1.12 -18.53
CA GLU A 194 3.97 -2.40 -17.85
C GLU A 194 5.27 -2.41 -17.03
N GLU A 195 6.37 -1.89 -17.58
CA GLU A 195 7.63 -1.80 -16.83
C GLU A 195 7.52 -0.82 -15.66
N HIS A 196 6.79 0.29 -15.82
CA HIS A 196 6.50 1.20 -14.71
C HIS A 196 5.69 0.48 -13.63
N GLU A 197 4.60 -0.21 -13.99
CA GLU A 197 3.78 -0.96 -13.03
C GLU A 197 4.62 -2.01 -12.29
N ARG A 198 5.49 -2.72 -13.03
CA ARG A 198 6.41 -3.71 -12.46
C ARG A 198 7.42 -3.07 -11.51
N ARG A 199 7.97 -1.91 -11.84
CA ARG A 199 8.91 -1.18 -10.99
C ARG A 199 8.21 -0.67 -9.72
N SER A 200 7.00 -0.11 -9.85
CA SER A 200 6.18 0.27 -8.70
C SER A 200 5.90 -0.91 -7.78
N ARG A 201 5.57 -2.09 -8.36
CA ARG A 201 5.36 -3.32 -7.58
C ARG A 201 6.64 -3.82 -6.89
N LYS A 202 7.81 -3.67 -7.52
CA LYS A 202 9.10 -3.98 -6.87
C LYS A 202 9.45 -3.01 -5.73
N GLY A 203 8.85 -1.82 -5.72
CA GLY A 203 9.01 -0.82 -4.66
C GLY A 203 8.09 -1.03 -3.45
N VAL A 204 7.23 -2.06 -3.46
CA VAL A 204 6.35 -2.34 -2.32
C VAL A 204 7.18 -2.85 -1.14
N GLN A 205 7.13 -2.12 -0.03
CA GLN A 205 7.83 -2.46 1.22
C GLN A 205 6.93 -3.35 2.09
N VAL A 206 7.43 -4.51 2.51
CA VAL A 206 6.72 -5.41 3.43
C VAL A 206 7.20 -5.19 4.86
N LEU A 207 6.44 -4.42 5.63
CA LEU A 207 6.77 -4.08 7.00
C LEU A 207 6.64 -5.29 7.92
N GLY A 208 7.68 -5.53 8.71
CA GLY A 208 7.78 -6.67 9.62
C GLY A 208 8.40 -7.92 8.99
N ASP A 209 8.78 -7.92 7.71
CA ASP A 209 9.54 -9.05 7.15
C ASP A 209 11.05 -8.95 7.43
N ALA A 210 11.71 -10.07 7.75
CA ALA A 210 13.14 -10.11 8.09
C ALA A 210 14.05 -9.85 6.87
N LEU A 211 13.48 -9.89 5.66
CA LEU A 211 14.17 -9.69 4.39
C LEU A 211 14.58 -8.22 4.12
N PHE A 212 14.24 -7.27 5.00
CA PHE A 212 14.63 -5.85 4.88
C PHE A 212 15.98 -5.51 5.52
N LEU A 213 16.74 -6.52 5.99
CA LEU A 213 18.15 -6.37 6.34
C LEU A 213 19.01 -6.80 5.14
N ASN A 214 19.14 -5.95 4.12
CA ASN A 214 20.17 -6.11 3.09
C ASN A 214 20.58 -4.76 2.50
#